data_AF-A0A3C2D0W4-F1
#
_entry.id   AF-A0A3C2D0W4-F1
#
_cell.length_a   1.000
_cell.length_b   1.000
_cell.length_c   1.000
_cell.angle_alpha   90.00
_cell.angle_beta   90.00
_cell.angle_gamma   90.00
#
_symmetry.space_group_name_H-M   'P 1'
#
loop_
_entity.id
_entity.type
_entity.pdbx_description
1 polymer ?
#
loop_
_entity_poly.entity_id
_entity_poly.type
_entity_poly.pdbx_seq_one_letter_code
_entity_poly.pdbx_strand_id
1 'polypeptide(L)'
;MKTIFALISVLIVFLLASCETNEITFGTTVIDPAKSAEVRLVYDIPVVPSTTLNITRLKYNDLLVSEVSTAIGGIFPNSVAKYHVVPQGTVKVDAYTGTTKDVVQYSNTFTVGSGKYTAFIHSLTEAPFVVKDADVFPATDAWADTVAHVQFVNLLYKADGVTPYGTLFLKGRRGAGTTASPYKYIDIASCGFKEASKLIPYKLVKSGTVWSGTETGMVFVVFDAAGVLLKHYPSSSGALTNYAATGFSLGKGRNYIFHMNGKIGDKYADQAIRMSTITLN
;
A
#
# COMPACT_ATOMS: atom_id res chain seq x y z
N MET A 1 63.49 23.67 9.67
CA MET A 1 62.80 22.66 10.51
C MET A 1 61.77 23.29 11.44
N LYS A 2 62.08 24.34 12.24
CA LYS A 2 61.13 24.95 13.20
C LYS A 2 59.80 25.44 12.58
N THR A 3 59.82 25.96 11.35
CA THR A 3 58.62 26.45 10.63
C THR A 3 57.71 25.33 10.10
N ILE A 4 58.27 24.16 9.73
CA ILE A 4 57.49 23.01 9.25
C ILE A 4 56.74 22.35 10.42
N PHE A 5 57.40 22.22 11.58
CA PHE A 5 56.75 21.70 12.78
C PHE A 5 55.61 22.60 13.26
N ALA A 6 55.74 23.92 13.15
CA ALA A 6 54.66 24.85 13.48
C ALA A 6 53.43 24.69 12.57
N LEU A 7 53.65 24.51 11.26
CA LEU A 7 52.59 24.27 10.28
C LEU A 7 51.86 22.93 10.51
N ILE A 8 52.59 21.86 10.85
CA ILE A 8 52.01 20.55 11.16
C ILE A 8 51.16 20.62 12.45
N SER A 9 51.65 21.32 13.48
CA SER A 9 50.88 21.50 14.73
C SER A 9 49.59 22.28 14.51
N VAL A 10 49.61 23.32 13.66
CA VAL A 10 48.39 24.08 13.30
C VAL A 10 47.41 23.20 12.51
N LEU A 11 47.89 22.37 11.58
CA LEU A 11 47.05 21.46 10.79
C LEU A 11 46.37 20.39 11.65
N ILE A 12 47.06 19.86 12.66
CA ILE A 12 46.50 18.87 13.61
C ILE A 12 45.39 19.50 14.47
N VAL A 13 45.53 20.76 14.87
CA VAL A 13 44.48 21.48 15.63
C VAL A 13 43.21 21.67 14.79
N PHE A 14 43.34 21.99 13.50
CA PHE A 14 42.19 22.08 12.59
C PHE A 14 41.52 20.73 12.31
N LEU A 15 42.28 19.63 12.24
CA LEU A 15 41.74 18.27 12.08
C LEU A 15 40.94 17.81 13.30
N LEU A 16 41.32 18.25 14.51
CA LEU A 16 40.60 17.93 15.75
C LEU A 16 39.34 18.80 15.95
N ALA A 17 39.37 20.06 15.53
CA ALA A 17 38.23 20.97 15.59
C ALA A 17 37.16 20.72 14.50
N SER A 18 37.53 20.05 13.39
CA SER A 18 36.62 19.70 12.29
C SER A 18 35.63 18.57 12.63
N CYS A 19 35.73 17.95 13.81
CA CYS A 19 34.86 16.84 14.24
C CYS A 19 33.64 17.30 15.06
N GLU A 20 33.32 18.59 15.07
CA GLU A 20 32.00 19.03 15.53
C GLU A 20 30.98 18.56 14.50
N THR A 21 30.30 17.46 14.86
CA THR A 21 29.12 17.01 14.13
C THR A 21 28.11 18.14 14.19
N ASN A 22 27.90 18.80 13.06
CA ASN A 22 26.77 19.71 12.91
C ASN A 22 25.51 18.86 13.06
N GLU A 23 24.98 18.79 14.28
CA GLU A 23 23.74 18.09 14.55
C GLU A 23 22.62 18.91 13.92
N ILE A 24 22.21 18.50 12.71
CA ILE A 24 21.04 19.06 12.05
C ILE A 24 19.83 18.59 12.86
N THR A 25 19.44 19.40 13.83
CA THR A 25 18.24 19.17 14.62
C THR A 25 17.04 19.55 13.76
N PHE A 26 16.35 18.54 13.25
CA PHE A 26 15.04 18.75 12.65
C PHE A 26 14.04 18.98 13.78
N GLY A 27 13.20 20.01 13.67
CA GLY A 27 12.11 20.29 14.61
C GLY A 27 11.03 19.22 14.56
N THR A 28 11.34 18.01 15.03
CA THR A 28 10.46 16.86 15.06
C THR A 28 10.21 16.44 16.49
N THR A 29 8.96 16.20 16.85
CA THR A 29 8.64 15.51 18.11
C THR A 29 8.89 14.03 17.90
N VAL A 30 9.76 13.44 18.73
CA VAL A 30 9.98 11.99 18.74
C VAL A 30 8.65 11.33 19.12
N ILE A 31 8.20 10.39 18.29
CA ILE A 31 7.01 9.58 18.60
C ILE A 31 7.38 8.67 19.75
N ASP A 32 6.62 8.71 20.85
CA ASP A 32 6.76 7.78 21.98
C ASP A 32 6.12 6.43 21.58
N PRO A 33 6.93 5.39 21.24
CA PRO A 33 6.42 4.12 20.74
C PRO A 33 5.75 3.28 21.84
N ALA A 34 5.82 3.70 23.10
CA ALA A 34 5.12 3.06 24.22
C ALA A 34 3.68 3.57 24.38
N LYS A 35 3.36 4.74 23.81
CA LYS A 35 2.03 5.37 23.92
C LYS A 35 1.34 5.59 22.60
N SER A 36 2.09 5.55 21.50
CA SER A 36 1.59 5.88 20.17
C SER A 36 1.70 4.71 19.21
N ALA A 37 0.83 4.72 18.21
CA ALA A 37 0.86 3.89 17.03
C ALA A 37 0.89 4.80 15.79
N GLU A 38 1.30 4.24 14.66
CA GLU A 38 1.32 4.93 13.38
C GLU A 38 0.31 4.25 12.44
N VAL A 39 -0.67 5.01 11.93
CA VAL A 39 -1.77 4.46 11.10
C VAL A 39 -1.87 5.19 9.77
N ARG A 40 -1.93 4.42 8.70
CA ARG A 40 -2.37 4.86 7.37
C ARG A 40 -3.75 4.28 7.08
N LEU A 41 -4.66 5.13 6.64
CA LEU A 41 -6.01 4.74 6.25
C LEU A 41 -6.07 4.48 4.75
N VAL A 42 -6.79 3.44 4.37
CA VAL A 42 -7.09 3.11 2.97
C VAL A 42 -8.60 2.99 2.86
N TYR A 43 -9.19 3.87 2.08
CA TYR A 43 -10.62 3.98 1.87
C TYR A 43 -11.02 3.19 0.63
N ASP A 44 -11.31 1.92 0.86
CA ASP A 44 -11.44 0.85 -0.13
C ASP A 44 -12.85 0.26 -0.19
N ILE A 45 -13.84 1.13 -0.12
CA ILE A 45 -15.24 0.71 -0.13
C ILE A 45 -15.56 0.07 -1.49
N PRO A 46 -16.34 -1.02 -1.52
CA PRO A 46 -16.87 -1.60 -2.75
C PRO A 46 -17.85 -0.63 -3.41
N VAL A 47 -17.32 0.41 -4.05
CA VAL A 47 -18.16 1.42 -4.70
C VAL A 47 -18.62 0.87 -6.03
N VAL A 48 -19.94 0.78 -6.17
CA VAL A 48 -20.62 0.65 -7.45
C VAL A 48 -19.96 1.61 -8.47
N PRO A 49 -19.77 1.23 -9.74
CA PRO A 49 -18.87 1.88 -10.71
C PRO A 49 -19.09 3.38 -11.03
N SER A 50 -19.95 4.11 -10.30
CA SER A 50 -20.41 5.45 -10.69
C SER A 50 -20.27 6.58 -9.65
N THR A 51 -19.74 6.39 -8.44
CA THR A 51 -19.53 7.52 -7.52
C THR A 51 -18.09 7.63 -7.04
N THR A 52 -17.41 8.70 -7.43
CA THR A 52 -16.11 9.08 -6.88
C THR A 52 -16.31 9.38 -5.39
N LEU A 53 -15.86 8.49 -4.50
CA LEU A 53 -15.92 8.75 -3.07
C LEU A 53 -14.82 9.73 -2.69
N ASN A 54 -15.24 10.85 -2.10
CA ASN A 54 -14.41 12.02 -1.86
C ASN A 54 -14.34 12.27 -0.36
N ILE A 55 -13.42 11.62 0.35
CA ILE A 55 -13.17 11.99 1.76
C ILE A 55 -12.50 13.36 1.77
N THR A 56 -13.19 14.34 2.35
CA THR A 56 -12.74 15.75 2.45
C THR A 56 -12.17 16.09 3.81
N ARG A 57 -12.50 15.30 4.84
CA ARG A 57 -11.97 15.48 6.19
C ARG A 57 -11.86 14.14 6.92
N LEU A 58 -10.79 13.98 7.67
CA LEU A 58 -10.50 12.81 8.50
C LEU A 58 -10.20 13.26 9.93
N LYS A 59 -10.82 12.58 10.89
CA LYS A 59 -10.52 12.71 12.31
C LYS A 59 -10.18 11.37 12.94
N TYR A 60 -9.25 11.40 13.89
CA TYR A 60 -9.04 10.30 14.84
C TYR A 60 -9.32 10.78 16.25
N ASN A 61 -10.17 10.08 17.01
CA ASN A 61 -10.57 10.47 18.37
C ASN A 61 -10.97 11.95 18.46
N ASP A 62 -11.82 12.38 17.50
CA ASP A 62 -12.30 13.76 17.34
C ASP A 62 -11.23 14.83 17.01
N LEU A 63 -9.95 14.44 16.92
CA LEU A 63 -8.85 15.31 16.48
C LEU A 63 -8.75 15.33 14.95
N LEU A 64 -8.71 16.54 14.38
CA LEU A 64 -8.53 16.74 12.95
C LEU A 64 -7.11 16.35 12.52
N VAL A 65 -6.98 15.41 11.59
CA VAL A 65 -5.68 14.96 11.07
C VAL A 65 -5.47 15.24 9.58
N SER A 66 -6.56 15.36 8.82
CA SER A 66 -6.50 15.73 7.42
C SER A 66 -7.75 16.49 7.03
N GLU A 67 -7.57 17.56 6.27
CA GLU A 67 -8.64 18.29 5.62
C GLU A 67 -8.18 18.73 4.24
N VAL A 68 -9.00 18.46 3.24
CA VAL A 68 -8.73 18.76 1.83
C VAL A 68 -9.95 19.42 1.22
N SER A 69 -9.72 20.43 0.38
CA SER A 69 -10.79 21.17 -0.31
C SER A 69 -11.34 20.44 -1.54
N THR A 70 -10.63 19.41 -2.00
CA THR A 70 -10.98 18.58 -3.15
C THR A 70 -10.65 17.11 -2.84
N ALA A 71 -11.22 16.17 -3.59
CA ALA A 71 -10.98 14.75 -3.36
C ALA A 71 -9.56 14.35 -3.80
N ILE A 72 -8.72 13.90 -2.85
CA ILE A 72 -7.29 13.60 -3.11
C ILE A 72 -7.02 12.08 -3.13
N GLY A 73 -8.05 11.27 -3.39
CA GLY A 73 -7.93 9.81 -3.50
C GLY A 73 -8.35 9.05 -2.24
N GLY A 74 -7.93 7.79 -2.13
CA GLY A 74 -8.37 6.85 -1.09
C GLY A 74 -7.35 6.51 -0.02
N ILE A 75 -6.13 7.06 -0.04
CA ILE A 75 -5.07 6.71 0.92
C ILE A 75 -4.70 7.94 1.76
N PHE A 76 -4.69 7.81 3.08
CA PHE A 76 -4.45 8.91 4.01
C PHE A 76 -3.42 8.54 5.08
N PRO A 77 -2.27 9.23 5.17
CA PRO A 77 -1.84 10.31 4.28
C PRO A 77 -1.49 9.80 2.87
N ASN A 78 -1.76 10.61 1.84
CA ASN A 78 -1.49 10.24 0.44
C ASN A 78 0.00 10.45 0.07
N SER A 79 0.88 9.69 0.73
CA SER A 79 2.31 9.69 0.47
C SER A 79 2.91 8.35 0.85
N VAL A 80 3.93 7.92 0.11
CA VAL A 80 4.70 6.71 0.43
C VAL A 80 5.31 6.85 1.83
N ALA A 81 5.26 5.76 2.60
CA ALA A 81 5.85 5.63 3.92
C ALA A 81 5.43 6.69 4.97
N LYS A 82 4.26 7.34 4.80
CA LYS A 82 3.72 8.27 5.80
C LYS A 82 2.52 7.67 6.53
N TYR A 83 2.40 8.02 7.80
CA TYR A 83 1.36 7.56 8.72
C TYR A 83 0.90 8.73 9.59
N HIS A 84 -0.32 8.63 10.12
CA HIS A 84 -0.79 9.49 11.18
C HIS A 84 -0.43 8.89 12.53
N VAL A 85 -0.03 9.73 13.48
CA VAL A 85 0.23 9.29 14.85
C VAL A 85 -1.10 9.27 15.61
N VAL A 86 -1.40 8.14 16.25
CA VAL A 86 -2.61 7.93 17.06
C VAL A 86 -2.21 7.28 18.40
N PRO A 87 -3.00 7.43 19.48
CA PRO A 87 -2.75 6.68 20.71
C PRO A 87 -2.90 5.16 20.48
N GLN A 88 -2.15 4.37 21.24
CA GLN A 88 -2.38 2.93 21.31
C GLN A 88 -3.73 2.62 21.98
N GLY A 89 -4.31 1.48 21.61
CA GLY A 89 -5.63 1.05 22.07
C GLY A 89 -6.72 1.34 21.05
N THR A 90 -7.92 1.65 21.54
CA THR A 90 -9.08 1.93 20.69
C THR A 90 -8.98 3.33 20.09
N VAL A 91 -9.03 3.39 18.76
CA VAL A 91 -9.03 4.61 17.96
C VAL A 91 -10.36 4.69 17.22
N LYS A 92 -11.09 5.78 17.43
CA LYS A 92 -12.25 6.17 16.62
C LYS A 92 -11.76 6.87 15.36
N VAL A 93 -12.31 6.50 14.21
CA VAL A 93 -12.09 7.17 12.94
C VAL A 93 -13.40 7.71 12.41
N ASP A 94 -13.39 9.01 12.09
CA ASP A 94 -14.50 9.67 11.41
C ASP A 94 -14.02 10.23 10.08
N ALA A 95 -14.62 9.77 8.98
CA ALA A 95 -14.37 10.28 7.65
C ALA A 95 -15.61 11.03 7.14
N TYR A 96 -15.39 12.22 6.61
CA TYR A 96 -16.44 13.13 6.15
C TYR A 96 -16.30 13.38 4.66
N THR A 97 -17.42 13.70 4.01
CA THR A 97 -17.53 14.02 2.59
C THR A 97 -18.20 15.38 2.39
N GLY A 98 -18.30 15.79 1.12
CA GLY A 98 -18.95 17.02 0.70
C GLY A 98 -18.09 18.27 0.85
N THR A 99 -18.50 19.32 0.14
CA THR A 99 -17.79 20.61 0.08
C THR A 99 -17.71 21.31 1.43
N THR A 100 -18.76 21.17 2.24
CA THR A 100 -18.91 21.69 3.60
C THR A 100 -18.18 20.85 4.66
N LYS A 101 -17.75 19.63 4.30
CA LYS A 101 -16.94 18.71 5.12
C LYS A 101 -17.59 18.30 6.46
N ASP A 102 -18.91 18.27 6.48
CA ASP A 102 -19.77 18.03 7.64
C ASP A 102 -20.63 16.77 7.50
N VAL A 103 -20.75 16.21 6.29
CA VAL A 103 -21.47 14.96 6.05
C VAL A 103 -20.60 13.80 6.49
N VAL A 104 -20.98 13.14 7.59
CA VAL A 104 -20.32 11.91 8.05
C VAL A 104 -20.55 10.82 7.02
N GLN A 105 -19.47 10.35 6.41
CA GLN A 105 -19.50 9.25 5.47
C GLN A 105 -19.22 7.93 6.17
N TYR A 106 -18.34 7.93 7.17
CA TYR A 106 -17.92 6.74 7.90
C TYR A 106 -17.55 7.10 9.33
N SER A 107 -18.01 6.30 10.29
CA SER A 107 -17.66 6.42 11.70
C SER A 107 -17.58 5.04 12.32
N ASN A 108 -16.40 4.65 12.79
CA ASN A 108 -16.20 3.37 13.48
C ASN A 108 -14.97 3.43 14.38
N THR A 109 -14.73 2.35 15.12
CA THR A 109 -13.54 2.19 15.97
C THR A 109 -12.72 0.99 15.53
N PHE A 110 -11.42 1.04 15.81
CA PHE A 110 -10.49 -0.08 15.65
C PHE A 110 -9.41 -0.02 16.71
N THR A 111 -8.68 -1.12 16.89
CA THR A 111 -7.63 -1.22 17.91
C THR A 111 -6.27 -1.36 17.24
N VAL A 112 -5.29 -0.61 17.75
CA VAL A 112 -3.88 -0.69 17.33
C VAL A 112 -2.97 -0.78 18.55
N GLY A 113 -1.92 -1.61 18.46
CA GLY A 113 -0.83 -1.64 19.43
C GLY A 113 0.33 -0.74 18.98
N SER A 114 1.52 -0.95 19.53
CA SER A 114 2.74 -0.30 19.04
C SER A 114 3.06 -0.72 17.59
N GLY A 115 3.69 0.20 16.84
CA GLY A 115 4.14 -0.02 15.46
C GLY A 115 3.30 0.68 14.40
N LYS A 116 3.51 0.26 13.15
CA LYS A 116 2.86 0.81 11.94
C LYS A 116 1.73 -0.09 11.46
N TYR A 117 0.63 0.51 11.04
CA TYR A 117 -0.56 -0.20 10.59
C TYR A 117 -1.16 0.45 9.34
N THR A 118 -1.69 -0.40 8.47
CA THR A 118 -2.56 0.00 7.37
C THR A 118 -4.00 -0.44 7.69
N ALA A 119 -4.92 0.52 7.81
CA ALA A 119 -6.33 0.30 8.13
C ALA A 119 -7.21 0.46 6.89
N PHE A 120 -7.81 -0.64 6.43
CA PHE A 120 -8.66 -0.69 5.24
C PHE A 120 -10.13 -0.53 5.61
N ILE A 121 -10.76 0.58 5.21
CA ILE A 121 -12.21 0.75 5.24
C ILE A 121 -12.78 0.04 4.02
N HIS A 122 -13.32 -1.16 4.23
CA HIS A 122 -13.86 -2.01 3.18
C HIS A 122 -15.40 -2.09 3.22
N SER A 123 -16.02 -1.49 4.23
CA SER A 123 -17.48 -1.40 4.41
C SER A 123 -17.79 -0.11 5.17
N LEU A 124 -18.97 0.46 4.94
CA LEU A 124 -19.44 1.65 5.66
C LEU A 124 -19.96 1.32 7.07
N THR A 125 -20.25 0.06 7.35
CA THR A 125 -20.93 -0.37 8.58
C THR A 125 -20.04 -1.21 9.49
N GLU A 126 -18.88 -1.63 9.00
CA GLU A 126 -17.94 -2.48 9.76
C GLU A 126 -16.69 -1.71 10.12
N ALA A 127 -16.01 -2.15 11.19
CA ALA A 127 -14.71 -1.62 11.57
C ALA A 127 -13.68 -1.84 10.44
N PRO A 128 -12.66 -0.96 10.32
CA PRO A 128 -11.59 -1.17 9.36
C PRO A 128 -10.90 -2.52 9.56
N PHE A 129 -10.52 -3.16 8.46
CA PHE A 129 -9.60 -4.29 8.54
C PHE A 129 -8.18 -3.75 8.72
N VAL A 130 -7.53 -4.08 9.83
CA VAL A 130 -6.23 -3.51 10.21
C VAL A 130 -5.13 -4.54 9.99
N VAL A 131 -4.13 -4.17 9.20
CA VAL A 131 -2.93 -4.96 8.94
C VAL A 131 -1.75 -4.26 9.61
N LYS A 132 -0.97 -5.01 10.40
CA LYS A 132 0.30 -4.51 10.92
C LYS A 132 1.34 -4.53 9.79
N ASP A 133 1.90 -3.37 9.50
CA ASP A 133 2.98 -3.24 8.53
C ASP A 133 4.28 -3.80 9.14
N ALA A 134 5.21 -4.26 8.31
CA ALA A 134 6.46 -4.81 8.82
C ALA A 134 7.30 -3.73 9.52
N ASP A 135 7.73 -4.00 10.76
CA ASP A 135 8.62 -3.11 11.52
C ASP A 135 10.00 -3.02 10.88
N VAL A 136 10.45 -4.13 10.27
CA VAL A 136 11.71 -4.25 9.52
C VAL A 136 11.41 -4.87 8.17
N PHE A 137 11.85 -4.20 7.11
CA PHE A 137 11.72 -4.72 5.76
C PHE A 137 12.87 -5.69 5.44
N PRO A 138 12.62 -6.75 4.64
CA PRO A 138 13.68 -7.63 4.20
C PRO A 138 14.80 -6.84 3.50
N ALA A 139 16.03 -7.03 3.97
CA ALA A 139 17.20 -6.46 3.33
C ALA A 139 17.44 -7.16 1.99
N THR A 140 17.78 -6.38 0.96
CA THR A 140 18.15 -6.88 -0.36
C THR A 140 19.44 -6.21 -0.80
N ASP A 141 20.30 -6.93 -1.51
CA ASP A 141 21.47 -6.34 -2.16
C ASP A 141 20.99 -5.44 -3.31
N ALA A 142 21.24 -4.14 -3.19
CA ALA A 142 20.80 -3.17 -4.19
C ALA A 142 21.40 -3.39 -5.58
N TRP A 143 22.51 -4.13 -5.71
CA TRP A 143 23.23 -4.38 -6.96
C TRP A 143 23.00 -5.78 -7.52
N ALA A 144 22.87 -6.79 -6.65
CA ALA A 144 22.69 -8.18 -7.06
C ALA A 144 21.22 -8.62 -7.11
N ASP A 145 20.37 -8.10 -6.22
CA ASP A 145 18.99 -8.55 -6.11
C ASP A 145 18.04 -7.80 -7.04
N THR A 146 17.29 -8.57 -7.82
CA THR A 146 16.19 -8.07 -8.64
C THR A 146 14.86 -8.43 -8.00
N VAL A 147 14.69 -8.12 -6.72
CA VAL A 147 13.52 -8.56 -5.94
C VAL A 147 12.76 -7.36 -5.40
N ALA A 148 11.43 -7.40 -5.53
CA ALA A 148 10.50 -6.61 -4.72
C ALA A 148 9.79 -7.56 -3.75
N HIS A 149 9.18 -7.04 -2.69
CA HIS A 149 8.36 -7.85 -1.80
C HIS A 149 6.89 -7.45 -1.90
N VAL A 150 6.02 -8.45 -1.89
CA VAL A 150 4.58 -8.28 -2.03
C VAL A 150 3.88 -8.93 -0.84
N GLN A 151 3.11 -8.14 -0.12
CA GLN A 151 2.06 -8.60 0.78
C GLN A 151 0.72 -8.48 0.05
N PHE A 152 -0.14 -9.47 0.17
CA PHE A 152 -1.45 -9.48 -0.45
C PHE A 152 -2.56 -9.40 0.61
N VAL A 153 -3.52 -8.50 0.39
CA VAL A 153 -4.71 -8.30 1.22
C VAL A 153 -5.95 -8.56 0.37
N ASN A 154 -6.88 -9.35 0.89
CA ASN A 154 -8.10 -9.73 0.18
C ASN A 154 -9.34 -9.22 0.91
N LEU A 155 -10.06 -8.33 0.23
CA LEU A 155 -11.29 -7.66 0.66
C LEU A 155 -12.37 -7.77 -0.44
N LEU A 156 -12.29 -8.82 -1.28
CA LEU A 156 -13.23 -9.02 -2.39
C LEU A 156 -14.51 -9.73 -1.90
N TYR A 157 -15.65 -9.18 -2.30
CA TYR A 157 -16.98 -9.72 -2.05
C TYR A 157 -17.56 -10.45 -3.27
N LYS A 158 -18.55 -11.30 -3.02
CA LYS A 158 -19.47 -11.82 -4.03
C LYS A 158 -20.46 -10.72 -4.49
N ALA A 159 -21.31 -11.04 -5.45
CA ALA A 159 -22.19 -10.08 -6.13
C ALA A 159 -23.13 -9.30 -5.20
N ASP A 160 -23.53 -9.91 -4.09
CA ASP A 160 -24.35 -9.30 -3.04
C ASP A 160 -23.63 -8.16 -2.28
N GLY A 161 -22.31 -8.04 -2.39
CA GLY A 161 -21.52 -7.03 -1.69
C GLY A 161 -21.41 -7.25 -0.18
N VAL A 162 -21.83 -8.42 0.32
CA VAL A 162 -21.85 -8.77 1.75
C VAL A 162 -21.13 -10.10 1.98
N THR A 163 -21.33 -11.08 1.12
CA THR A 163 -20.69 -12.39 1.25
C THR A 163 -19.23 -12.32 0.80
N PRO A 164 -18.27 -12.78 1.61
CA PRO A 164 -16.88 -12.92 1.20
C PRO A 164 -16.71 -13.76 -0.07
N TYR A 165 -15.82 -13.36 -0.98
CA TYR A 165 -15.51 -14.17 -2.15
C TYR A 165 -14.84 -15.52 -1.77
N GLY A 166 -14.03 -15.50 -0.71
CA GLY A 166 -13.24 -16.64 -0.23
C GLY A 166 -11.75 -16.39 -0.42
N THR A 167 -10.95 -17.47 -0.47
CA THR A 167 -9.50 -17.39 -0.65
C THR A 167 -9.14 -17.00 -2.08
N LEU A 168 -8.25 -16.03 -2.22
CA LEU A 168 -7.68 -15.60 -3.49
C LEU A 168 -6.19 -15.89 -3.55
N PHE A 169 -5.71 -16.20 -4.76
CA PHE A 169 -4.31 -16.48 -5.07
C PHE A 169 -3.83 -15.43 -6.08
N LEU A 170 -3.00 -14.49 -5.61
CA LEU A 170 -2.35 -13.48 -6.43
C LEU A 170 -1.21 -14.11 -7.22
N LYS A 171 -1.23 -13.90 -8.54
CA LYS A 171 -0.19 -14.37 -9.45
C LYS A 171 0.29 -13.26 -10.39
N GLY A 172 1.58 -13.23 -10.67
CA GLY A 172 2.14 -12.46 -11.78
C GLY A 172 1.88 -13.19 -13.09
N ARG A 173 1.41 -12.49 -14.12
CA ARG A 173 1.19 -13.05 -15.46
C ARG A 173 2.32 -12.61 -16.38
N ARG A 174 3.12 -13.57 -16.84
CA ARG A 174 4.19 -13.37 -17.84
C ARG A 174 3.84 -14.14 -19.12
N GLY A 175 4.50 -13.83 -20.23
CA GLY A 175 4.33 -14.55 -21.49
C GLY A 175 5.56 -14.40 -22.39
N ALA A 176 5.61 -15.21 -23.45
CA ALA A 176 6.58 -15.02 -24.53
C ALA A 176 6.10 -13.84 -25.40
N GLY A 177 6.81 -12.71 -25.33
CA GLY A 177 6.55 -11.52 -26.17
C GLY A 177 5.26 -10.77 -25.83
N THR A 178 5.23 -10.11 -24.67
CA THR A 178 4.37 -8.96 -24.25
C THR A 178 2.84 -9.00 -24.48
N THR A 179 2.27 -10.00 -25.14
CA THR A 179 0.87 -9.99 -25.59
C THR A 179 0.26 -11.37 -25.84
N ALA A 180 1.05 -12.43 -26.12
CA ALA A 180 0.51 -13.71 -26.57
C ALA A 180 0.53 -14.84 -25.51
N SER A 181 -0.54 -15.66 -25.57
CA SER A 181 -0.66 -16.97 -24.92
C SER A 181 0.34 -17.98 -25.54
N PRO A 182 0.89 -18.95 -24.79
CA PRO A 182 0.57 -19.30 -23.41
C PRO A 182 1.22 -18.37 -22.38
N TYR A 183 0.42 -17.95 -21.40
CA TYR A 183 0.92 -17.22 -20.25
C TYR A 183 1.55 -18.16 -19.23
N LYS A 184 2.67 -17.73 -18.66
CA LYS A 184 3.23 -18.30 -17.44
C LYS A 184 2.73 -17.51 -16.25
N TYR A 185 2.06 -18.19 -15.32
CA TYR A 185 1.67 -17.61 -14.04
C TYR A 185 2.74 -17.90 -12.99
N ILE A 186 3.10 -16.86 -12.24
CA ILE A 186 4.08 -16.93 -11.15
C ILE A 186 3.29 -16.72 -9.87
N ASP A 187 3.29 -17.71 -8.99
CA ASP A 187 2.66 -17.60 -7.69
C ASP A 187 3.35 -16.55 -6.84
N ILE A 188 2.56 -15.71 -6.17
CA ILE A 188 3.06 -14.65 -5.29
C ILE A 188 2.58 -14.89 -3.88
N ALA A 189 1.27 -14.81 -3.67
CA ALA A 189 0.68 -14.87 -2.34
C ALA A 189 -0.78 -15.36 -2.41
N SER A 190 -1.28 -15.84 -1.29
CA SER A 190 -2.69 -16.17 -1.12
C SER A 190 -3.16 -15.79 0.27
N CYS A 191 -4.42 -15.38 0.39
CA CYS A 191 -5.06 -15.13 1.66
C CYS A 191 -6.58 -15.24 1.55
N GLY A 192 -7.22 -15.61 2.66
CA GLY A 192 -8.66 -15.56 2.84
C GLY A 192 -9.18 -14.12 2.85
N PHE A 193 -10.50 -13.98 2.93
CA PHE A 193 -11.12 -12.66 3.08
C PHE A 193 -10.80 -12.08 4.45
N LYS A 194 -10.46 -10.78 4.52
CA LYS A 194 -9.93 -10.11 5.72
C LYS A 194 -8.70 -10.79 6.29
N GLU A 195 -7.81 -11.20 5.39
CA GLU A 195 -6.50 -11.70 5.75
C GLU A 195 -5.42 -10.98 4.93
N ALA A 196 -4.22 -10.94 5.48
CA ALA A 196 -3.03 -10.45 4.81
C ALA A 196 -2.01 -11.59 4.75
N SER A 197 -1.37 -11.77 3.60
CA SER A 197 -0.23 -12.69 3.49
C SER A 197 0.98 -12.13 4.24
N LYS A 198 2.04 -12.95 4.36
CA LYS A 198 3.38 -12.43 4.66
C LYS A 198 3.90 -11.60 3.47
N LEU A 199 4.94 -10.81 3.69
CA LEU A 199 5.74 -10.23 2.61
C LEU A 199 6.49 -11.35 1.88
N ILE A 200 6.14 -11.59 0.62
CA ILE A 200 6.74 -12.63 -0.22
C ILE A 200 7.66 -11.99 -1.25
N PRO A 201 8.89 -12.50 -1.45
CA PRO A 201 9.77 -12.01 -2.51
C PRO A 201 9.20 -12.32 -3.89
N TYR A 202 9.18 -11.31 -4.75
CA TYR A 202 8.81 -11.40 -6.14
C TYR A 202 9.99 -10.97 -7.03
N LYS A 203 10.49 -11.93 -7.81
CA LYS A 203 11.66 -11.73 -8.68
C LYS A 203 11.27 -10.89 -9.89
N LEU A 204 11.79 -9.68 -9.97
CA LEU A 204 11.70 -8.77 -11.10
C LEU A 204 12.58 -9.22 -12.27
N VAL A 205 12.09 -8.99 -13.49
CA VAL A 205 12.82 -9.19 -14.74
C VAL A 205 13.61 -7.94 -15.08
N LYS A 206 14.91 -8.11 -15.31
CA LYS A 206 15.78 -7.04 -15.78
C LYS A 206 15.40 -6.68 -17.23
N SER A 207 15.06 -5.43 -17.48
CA SER A 207 14.88 -4.89 -18.84
C SER A 207 16.18 -4.21 -19.29
N GLY A 208 16.89 -4.82 -20.23
CA GLY A 208 18.08 -4.25 -20.87
C GLY A 208 19.40 -4.35 -20.08
N THR A 209 20.48 -3.88 -20.70
CA THR A 209 21.86 -3.95 -20.16
C THR A 209 22.04 -3.04 -18.95
N VAL A 210 21.58 -1.79 -19.06
CA VAL A 210 21.49 -0.82 -17.97
C VAL A 210 20.04 -0.83 -17.49
N TRP A 211 19.83 -1.22 -16.23
CA TRP A 211 18.50 -1.37 -15.66
C TRP A 211 18.31 -0.43 -14.49
N SER A 212 17.25 0.38 -14.54
CA SER A 212 16.88 1.35 -13.49
C SER A 212 16.44 0.69 -12.18
N GLY A 213 16.31 -0.64 -12.16
CA GLY A 213 15.80 -1.38 -11.01
C GLY A 213 14.27 -1.50 -10.98
N THR A 214 13.57 -1.03 -12.00
CA THR A 214 12.11 -1.11 -12.10
C THR A 214 11.69 -2.01 -13.24
N GLU A 215 10.82 -2.99 -12.98
CA GLU A 215 10.06 -3.70 -14.02
C GLU A 215 8.74 -2.95 -14.22
N THR A 216 8.44 -2.54 -15.45
CA THR A 216 7.23 -1.77 -15.82
C THR A 216 6.31 -2.60 -16.70
N GLY A 217 5.04 -2.18 -16.84
CA GLY A 217 4.08 -2.86 -17.70
C GLY A 217 3.67 -4.24 -17.19
N MET A 218 3.82 -4.48 -15.89
CA MET A 218 3.54 -5.76 -15.26
C MET A 218 2.04 -6.02 -15.22
N VAL A 219 1.69 -7.32 -15.27
CA VAL A 219 0.30 -7.79 -15.23
C VAL A 219 0.13 -8.75 -14.07
N PHE A 220 -0.92 -8.55 -13.28
CA PHE A 220 -1.31 -9.39 -12.16
C PHE A 220 -2.72 -9.94 -12.36
N VAL A 221 -2.93 -11.15 -11.88
CA VAL A 221 -4.22 -11.86 -11.94
C VAL A 221 -4.49 -12.49 -10.59
N VAL A 222 -5.75 -12.85 -10.35
CA VAL A 222 -6.14 -13.62 -9.16
C VAL A 222 -6.90 -14.87 -9.56
N PHE A 223 -6.63 -15.95 -8.85
CA PHE A 223 -7.34 -17.22 -8.96
C PHE A 223 -8.12 -17.48 -7.67
N ASP A 224 -9.22 -18.21 -7.78
CA ASP A 224 -9.95 -18.71 -6.62
C ASP A 224 -9.33 -20.01 -6.08
N ALA A 225 -9.92 -20.53 -4.99
CA ALA A 225 -9.50 -21.78 -4.37
C ALA A 225 -9.65 -23.03 -5.26
N ALA A 226 -10.49 -22.97 -6.30
CA ALA A 226 -10.63 -24.05 -7.28
C ALA A 226 -9.61 -23.95 -8.43
N GLY A 227 -8.72 -22.95 -8.39
CA GLY A 227 -7.74 -22.71 -9.45
C GLY A 227 -8.35 -22.09 -10.71
N VAL A 228 -9.54 -21.47 -10.59
CA VAL A 228 -10.19 -20.75 -11.69
C VAL A 228 -9.76 -19.29 -11.64
N LEU A 229 -9.32 -18.76 -12.79
CA LEU A 229 -8.96 -17.36 -12.92
C LEU A 229 -10.22 -16.50 -12.77
N LEU A 230 -10.17 -15.50 -11.89
CA LEU A 230 -11.29 -14.60 -11.64
C LEU A 230 -11.79 -13.97 -12.95
N LYS A 231 -13.11 -13.91 -13.13
CA LYS A 231 -13.71 -13.30 -14.31
C LYS A 231 -14.40 -11.98 -13.96
N HIS A 232 -14.52 -11.12 -14.96
CA HIS A 232 -15.19 -9.83 -14.86
C HIS A 232 -15.81 -9.44 -16.20
N TYR A 233 -16.75 -8.51 -16.15
CA TYR A 233 -17.28 -7.82 -17.32
C TYR A 233 -16.40 -6.61 -17.62
N PRO A 234 -15.72 -6.52 -18.76
CA PRO A 234 -14.80 -5.40 -19.02
C PRO A 234 -15.54 -4.10 -19.42
N SER A 235 -16.77 -4.22 -19.92
CA SER A 235 -17.61 -3.11 -20.36
C SER A 235 -19.10 -3.50 -20.31
N SER A 236 -20.00 -2.52 -20.48
CA SER A 236 -21.46 -2.72 -20.44
C SER A 236 -21.99 -3.72 -21.47
N SER A 237 -21.33 -3.86 -22.61
CA SER A 237 -21.65 -4.83 -23.66
C SER A 237 -20.64 -5.99 -23.74
N GLY A 238 -19.65 -6.02 -22.85
CA GLY A 238 -18.57 -7.00 -22.87
C GLY A 238 -19.02 -8.35 -22.31
N ALA A 239 -18.63 -9.43 -22.97
CA ALA A 239 -18.79 -10.76 -22.40
C ALA A 239 -17.88 -10.94 -21.17
N LEU A 240 -18.29 -11.83 -20.27
CA LEU A 240 -17.51 -12.23 -19.11
C LEU A 240 -16.14 -12.76 -19.56
N THR A 241 -15.06 -12.16 -19.06
CA THR A 241 -13.68 -12.48 -19.48
C THR A 241 -12.73 -12.56 -18.29
N ASN A 242 -11.54 -13.10 -18.50
CA ASN A 242 -10.51 -13.24 -17.49
C ASN A 242 -10.05 -11.87 -16.98
N TYR A 243 -10.06 -11.68 -15.66
CA TYR A 243 -9.55 -10.49 -15.00
C TYR A 243 -8.03 -10.39 -15.14
N ALA A 244 -7.54 -9.20 -15.43
CA ALA A 244 -6.12 -8.88 -15.42
C ALA A 244 -5.93 -7.42 -15.03
N ALA A 245 -5.11 -7.19 -14.00
CA ALA A 245 -4.70 -5.87 -13.57
C ALA A 245 -3.39 -5.53 -14.29
N THR A 246 -3.41 -4.55 -15.19
CA THR A 246 -2.29 -4.18 -16.07
C THR A 246 -1.69 -2.83 -15.68
N GLY A 247 -0.45 -2.57 -16.12
CA GLY A 247 0.17 -1.24 -15.99
C GLY A 247 0.93 -1.02 -14.68
N PHE A 248 1.15 -2.08 -13.91
CA PHE A 248 1.91 -2.00 -12.66
C PHE A 248 3.40 -1.85 -12.94
N SER A 249 4.09 -1.19 -12.02
CA SER A 249 5.55 -1.06 -12.03
C SER A 249 6.09 -1.29 -10.64
N LEU A 250 7.03 -2.24 -10.49
CA LEU A 250 7.65 -2.56 -9.21
C LEU A 250 9.15 -2.29 -9.26
N GLY A 251 9.67 -1.62 -8.23
CA GLY A 251 11.08 -1.33 -8.04
C GLY A 251 11.76 -2.37 -7.15
N LYS A 252 13.03 -2.68 -7.42
CA LYS A 252 13.86 -3.55 -6.59
C LYS A 252 14.03 -2.96 -5.18
N GLY A 253 14.07 -3.81 -4.17
CA GLY A 253 14.21 -3.44 -2.75
C GLY A 253 12.98 -2.75 -2.15
N ARG A 254 11.90 -2.58 -2.92
CA ARG A 254 10.66 -1.97 -2.46
C ARG A 254 9.69 -3.03 -1.94
N ASN A 255 8.89 -2.64 -0.96
CA ASN A 255 7.87 -3.47 -0.35
C ASN A 255 6.49 -2.90 -0.67
N TYR A 256 5.58 -3.76 -1.10
CA TYR A 256 4.26 -3.37 -1.58
C TYR A 256 3.17 -4.16 -0.86
N ILE A 257 2.08 -3.48 -0.49
CA ILE A 257 0.81 -4.13 -0.22
C ILE A 257 -0.03 -4.08 -1.49
N PHE A 258 -0.26 -5.24 -2.09
CA PHE A 258 -1.31 -5.44 -3.07
C PHE A 258 -2.60 -5.71 -2.33
N HIS A 259 -3.65 -4.95 -2.61
CA HIS A 259 -4.96 -5.18 -2.03
C HIS A 259 -5.99 -5.33 -3.13
N MET A 260 -6.82 -6.36 -2.99
CA MET A 260 -7.96 -6.62 -3.85
C MET A 260 -9.22 -6.24 -3.09
N ASN A 261 -9.98 -5.29 -3.61
CA ASN A 261 -11.23 -4.85 -2.99
C ASN A 261 -12.36 -4.77 -4.02
N GLY A 262 -13.57 -4.63 -3.48
CA GLY A 262 -14.78 -4.47 -4.26
C GLY A 262 -15.65 -5.72 -4.28
N LYS A 263 -16.49 -5.85 -5.30
CA LYS A 263 -17.36 -7.01 -5.50
C LYS A 263 -17.38 -7.47 -6.95
N ILE A 264 -17.50 -8.77 -7.15
CA ILE A 264 -17.92 -9.30 -8.45
C ILE A 264 -19.34 -8.82 -8.77
N GLY A 265 -19.77 -8.98 -10.01
CA GLY A 265 -21.12 -8.65 -10.42
C GLY A 265 -21.65 -9.67 -11.41
N ASP A 266 -22.95 -9.63 -11.65
CA ASP A 266 -23.61 -10.42 -12.68
C ASP A 266 -23.59 -9.69 -14.03
N LYS A 267 -23.20 -8.40 -14.03
CA LYS A 267 -23.00 -7.55 -15.21
C LYS A 267 -22.03 -6.40 -14.90
N TYR A 268 -21.62 -5.65 -15.92
CA TYR A 268 -20.71 -4.53 -15.73
C TYR A 268 -21.19 -3.47 -14.72
N ALA A 269 -22.50 -3.18 -14.72
CA ALA A 269 -23.06 -2.10 -13.92
C ALA A 269 -23.09 -2.38 -12.40
N ASP A 270 -23.02 -3.64 -12.00
CA ASP A 270 -23.09 -4.04 -10.58
C ASP A 270 -21.79 -4.65 -10.04
N GLN A 271 -20.75 -4.78 -10.86
CA GLN A 271 -19.41 -5.14 -10.39
C GLN A 271 -18.58 -3.92 -10.02
N ALA A 272 -17.66 -4.10 -9.09
CA ALA A 272 -16.61 -3.15 -8.80
C ALA A 272 -15.38 -3.96 -8.40
N ILE A 273 -14.42 -4.14 -9.30
CA ILE A 273 -13.24 -4.97 -9.01
C ILE A 273 -12.01 -4.07 -9.13
N ARG A 274 -11.25 -3.97 -8.04
CA ARG A 274 -10.07 -3.12 -8.01
C ARG A 274 -8.91 -3.86 -7.36
N MET A 275 -7.76 -3.80 -8.03
CA MET A 275 -6.48 -4.17 -7.47
C MET A 275 -5.64 -2.91 -7.44
N SER A 276 -5.13 -2.61 -6.26
CA SER A 276 -4.37 -1.40 -5.99
C SER A 276 -3.13 -1.75 -5.16
N THR A 277 -2.15 -0.85 -5.16
CA THR A 277 -0.87 -1.06 -4.48
C THR A 277 -0.52 0.09 -3.58
N ILE A 278 0.06 -0.23 -2.43
CA ILE A 278 0.62 0.73 -1.48
C ILE A 278 2.11 0.43 -1.34
N THR A 279 2.96 1.42 -1.59
CA THR A 279 4.40 1.29 -1.31
C THR A 279 4.67 1.56 0.17
N LEU A 280 5.39 0.65 0.83
CA LEU A 280 5.70 0.72 2.25
C LEU A 280 7.00 1.47 2.55
N ASN A 281 7.99 1.41 1.64
CA ASN A 281 9.30 2.04 1.81
C ASN A 281 9.90 2.52 0.49
#